data_AF-A0A3B9VBD5-F1
#
_entry.id   AF-A0A3B9VBD5-F1
#
_cell.length_a   1.000
_cell.length_b   1.000
_cell.length_c   1.000
_cell.angle_alpha   90.00
_cell.angle_beta   90.00
_cell.angle_gamma   90.00
#
_symmetry.space_group_name_H-M   'P 1'
#
loop_
_entity.id
_entity.type
_entity.pdbx_description
1 polymer ?
#
loop_
_entity_poly.entity_id
_entity_poly.type
_entity_poly.pdbx_seq_one_letter_code
_entity_poly.pdbx_strand_id
1 'polypeptide(L)'
;MNDTALAIFAGAMEGLGMAQKNKLILEEARMKLDQDKEIFGIDKKIKELQLKKHEFDLGPEQIKAEKEKLKAETAAKNAVYALSLMKIESATKEEDRKAEEHTKAMTLADKILSNQLDLQPGQRIDIGSVSAGQSVGRNNGSSYVNPWEMKPARGQAGALPKTNSLTDEDLALLD
;
A
#
# COMPACT_ATOMS: atom_id res chain seq x y z
N MET A 1 -25.63 14.19 -29.39
CA MET A 1 -25.17 15.07 -28.28
C MET A 1 -25.31 14.39 -26.92
N ASN A 2 -26.33 13.54 -26.69
CA ASN A 2 -26.47 12.72 -25.47
C ASN A 2 -25.29 11.76 -25.21
N ASP A 3 -24.74 11.15 -26.26
CA ASP A 3 -23.69 10.13 -26.14
C ASP A 3 -22.40 10.65 -25.49
N THR A 4 -22.07 11.92 -25.68
CA THR A 4 -20.87 12.54 -25.09
C THR A 4 -21.02 12.76 -23.59
N ALA A 5 -22.18 13.20 -23.13
CA ALA A 5 -22.43 13.42 -21.70
C ALA A 5 -22.52 12.08 -20.94
N LEU A 6 -23.13 11.06 -21.56
CA LEU A 6 -23.14 9.69 -21.03
C LEU A 6 -21.73 9.08 -20.96
N ALA A 7 -20.89 9.30 -21.97
CA ALA A 7 -19.51 8.84 -21.95
C ALA A 7 -18.67 9.53 -20.85
N ILE A 8 -18.85 10.84 -20.64
CA ILE A 8 -18.19 11.57 -19.55
C ILE A 8 -18.66 11.03 -18.19
N PHE A 9 -19.96 10.80 -18.03
CA PHE A 9 -20.52 10.26 -16.80
C PHE A 9 -19.99 8.86 -16.49
N ALA A 10 -20.01 7.95 -17.47
CA ALA A 10 -19.50 6.59 -17.33
C ALA A 10 -17.99 6.56 -16.99
N GLY A 11 -17.18 7.36 -17.70
CA GLY A 11 -15.75 7.46 -17.42
C GLY A 11 -15.45 8.06 -16.04
N ALA A 12 -16.26 9.01 -15.58
CA ALA A 12 -16.12 9.58 -14.25
C ALA A 12 -16.53 8.59 -13.14
N MET A 13 -17.58 7.79 -13.35
CA MET A 13 -17.99 6.71 -12.43
C MET A 13 -16.91 5.63 -12.31
N GLU A 14 -16.32 5.20 -13.42
CA GLU A 14 -15.21 4.23 -13.42
C GLU A 14 -13.98 4.79 -12.67
N GLY A 15 -13.61 6.02 -12.96
CA GLY A 15 -12.50 6.70 -12.29
C GLY A 15 -12.71 6.86 -10.78
N LEU A 16 -13.93 7.19 -10.34
CA LEU A 16 -14.28 7.27 -8.93
C LEU A 16 -14.19 5.91 -8.24
N GLY A 17 -14.69 4.84 -8.88
CA GLY A 17 -14.59 3.48 -8.35
C GLY A 17 -13.14 3.01 -8.19
N MET A 18 -12.29 3.33 -9.16
CA MET A 18 -10.85 3.03 -9.08
C MET A 18 -10.16 3.81 -7.96
N ALA A 19 -10.45 5.10 -7.81
CA ALA A 19 -9.87 5.92 -6.74
C ALA A 19 -10.28 5.41 -5.35
N GLN A 20 -11.55 5.03 -5.16
CA GLN A 20 -12.04 4.44 -3.91
C GLN A 20 -11.36 3.09 -3.61
N LYS A 21 -11.21 2.23 -4.62
CA LYS A 21 -10.51 0.95 -4.46
C LYS A 21 -9.04 1.16 -4.09
N ASN A 22 -8.35 2.10 -4.74
CA ASN A 22 -6.96 2.42 -4.42
C ASN A 22 -6.81 2.97 -3.00
N LYS A 23 -7.75 3.79 -2.55
CA LYS A 23 -7.78 4.30 -1.18
C LYS A 23 -7.89 3.17 -0.15
N LEU A 24 -8.74 2.17 -0.40
CA LEU A 24 -8.86 0.99 0.47
C LEU A 24 -7.55 0.19 0.53
N ILE A 25 -6.87 0.01 -0.62
CA ILE A 25 -5.56 -0.65 -0.67
C ILE A 25 -4.51 0.13 0.14
N LEU A 26 -4.52 1.46 0.06
CA LEU A 26 -3.62 2.32 0.82
C LEU A 26 -3.91 2.29 2.33
N GLU A 27 -5.17 2.16 2.72
CA GLU A 27 -5.58 1.96 4.12
C GLU A 27 -5.09 0.61 4.66
N GLU A 28 -5.25 -0.47 3.89
CA GLU A 28 -4.67 -1.78 4.23
C GLU A 28 -3.14 -1.72 4.35
N ALA A 29 -2.47 -1.03 3.43
CA ALA A 29 -1.02 -0.84 3.49
C ALA A 29 -0.58 -0.06 4.74
N ARG A 30 -1.38 0.93 5.17
CA ARG A 30 -1.14 1.66 6.41
C ARG A 30 -1.29 0.77 7.63
N MET A 31 -2.36 -0.01 7.71
CA MET A 31 -2.58 -0.95 8.82
C MET A 31 -1.43 -1.95 8.95
N LYS A 32 -0.95 -2.50 7.82
CA LYS A 32 0.23 -3.39 7.80
C LYS A 32 1.49 -2.68 8.28
N LEU A 33 1.70 -1.42 7.88
CA LEU A 33 2.84 -0.63 8.33
C LEU A 33 2.82 -0.41 9.85
N ASP A 34 1.64 -0.16 10.42
CA ASP A 34 1.46 0.01 11.87
C ASP A 34 1.70 -1.31 12.61
N GLN A 35 1.21 -2.45 12.09
CA GLN A 35 1.51 -3.78 12.62
C GLN A 35 3.00 -4.10 12.58
N ASP A 36 3.68 -3.85 11.45
CA ASP A 36 5.12 -4.07 11.31
C ASP A 36 5.93 -3.23 12.31
N LYS A 37 5.46 -2.02 12.60
CA LYS A 37 6.10 -1.12 13.57
C LYS A 37 5.92 -1.63 15.01
N GLU A 38 4.76 -2.20 15.34
CA GLU A 38 4.52 -2.83 16.64
C GLU A 38 5.41 -4.06 16.83
N ILE A 39 5.47 -4.94 15.82
CA ILE A 39 6.34 -6.13 15.82
C ILE A 39 7.80 -5.70 16.01
N PHE A 40 8.27 -4.71 15.26
CA PHE A 40 9.62 -4.17 15.43
C PHE A 40 9.88 -3.63 16.85
N GLY A 41 8.88 -2.99 17.46
CA GLY A 41 8.96 -2.52 18.85
C GLY A 41 9.11 -3.67 19.85
N ILE A 42 8.45 -4.80 19.61
CA ILE A 42 8.59 -6.03 20.41
C ILE A 42 9.97 -6.64 20.21
N ASP A 43 10.41 -6.82 18.97
CA ASP A 43 11.73 -7.38 18.65
C ASP A 43 12.86 -6.57 19.24
N LYS A 44 12.75 -5.23 19.19
CA LYS A 44 13.70 -4.33 19.84
C LYS A 44 13.80 -4.60 21.33
N LYS A 45 12.66 -4.74 22.02
CA LYS A 45 12.64 -5.04 23.46
C LYS A 45 13.25 -6.41 23.76
N ILE A 46 12.98 -7.42 22.93
CA ILE A 46 13.58 -8.75 23.07
C ILE A 46 15.10 -8.65 22.94
N LYS A 47 15.60 -7.96 21.91
CA LYS A 47 17.05 -7.72 21.72
C LYS A 47 17.67 -6.97 22.91
N GLU A 48 17.00 -5.93 23.42
CA GLU A 48 17.46 -5.18 24.60
C GLU A 48 17.55 -6.07 25.86
N LEU A 49 16.56 -6.93 26.08
CA LEU A 49 16.54 -7.87 27.20
C LEU A 49 17.61 -8.96 27.06
N GLN A 50 17.80 -9.50 25.86
CA GLN A 50 18.87 -10.45 25.56
C GLN A 50 20.24 -9.82 25.82
N LEU A 51 20.46 -8.58 25.35
CA LEU A 51 21.70 -7.88 25.60
C LEU A 51 21.98 -7.71 27.09
N LYS A 52 20.94 -7.33 27.85
CA LYS A 52 21.04 -7.18 29.31
C LYS A 52 21.34 -8.51 30.02
N LYS A 53 20.75 -9.62 29.56
CA LYS A 53 21.04 -10.95 30.10
C LYS A 53 22.52 -11.32 29.88
N HIS A 54 23.06 -10.98 28.73
CA HIS A 54 24.44 -11.26 28.35
C HIS A 54 25.45 -10.19 28.82
N GLU A 55 25.04 -9.16 29.56
CA GLU A 55 25.96 -8.17 30.15
C GLU A 55 27.01 -8.77 31.07
N PHE A 56 26.72 -9.92 31.68
CA PHE A 56 27.64 -10.64 32.55
C PHE A 56 28.56 -11.60 31.76
N ASP A 57 28.13 -12.06 30.60
CA ASP A 57 28.86 -13.03 29.77
C ASP A 57 29.78 -12.35 28.74
N LEU A 58 29.38 -11.17 28.26
CA LEU A 58 30.10 -10.39 27.24
C LEU A 58 30.97 -9.31 27.89
N GLY A 59 32.13 -9.05 27.30
CA GLY A 59 33.00 -7.96 27.74
C GLY A 59 32.33 -6.59 27.58
N PRO A 60 32.70 -5.58 28.40
CA PRO A 60 32.06 -4.26 28.41
C PRO A 60 32.13 -3.53 27.06
N GLU A 61 33.21 -3.72 26.29
CA GLU A 61 33.32 -3.15 24.94
C GLU A 61 32.39 -3.81 23.93
N GLN A 62 32.18 -5.12 24.02
CA GLN A 62 31.26 -5.85 23.14
C GLN A 62 29.82 -5.47 23.42
N ILE A 63 29.43 -5.33 24.68
CA ILE A 63 28.12 -4.80 25.08
C ILE A 63 27.89 -3.41 24.52
N LYS A 64 28.89 -2.52 24.63
CA LYS A 64 28.79 -1.16 24.10
C LYS A 64 28.60 -1.15 22.57
N ALA A 65 29.36 -1.96 21.85
CA ALA A 65 29.27 -2.08 20.40
C ALA A 65 27.88 -2.60 19.95
N GLU A 66 27.36 -3.64 20.61
CA GLU A 66 26.03 -4.17 20.29
C GLU A 66 24.89 -3.19 20.64
N LYS A 67 25.02 -2.40 21.73
CA LYS A 67 24.07 -1.31 22.04
C LYS A 67 24.08 -0.22 20.96
N GLU A 68 25.26 0.19 20.50
CA GLU A 68 25.39 1.18 19.42
C GLU A 68 24.82 0.67 18.11
N LYS A 69 25.07 -0.60 17.77
CA LYS A 69 24.50 -1.27 16.60
C LYS A 69 22.97 -1.35 16.67
N LEU A 70 22.40 -1.74 17.82
CA LEU A 70 20.95 -1.78 18.01
C LEU A 70 20.33 -0.38 17.90
N LYS A 71 21.00 0.65 18.41
CA LYS A 71 20.57 2.05 18.27
C LYS A 71 20.57 2.49 16.80
N ALA A 72 21.62 2.16 16.05
CA ALA A 72 21.71 2.48 14.63
C ALA A 72 20.65 1.74 13.79
N GLU A 73 20.45 0.43 14.05
CA GLU A 73 19.40 -0.37 13.42
C GLU A 73 18.01 0.22 13.70
N THR A 74 17.76 0.63 14.93
CA THR A 74 16.50 1.30 15.32
C THR A 74 16.29 2.60 14.58
N ALA A 75 17.31 3.45 14.50
CA ALA A 75 17.22 4.71 13.78
C ALA A 75 16.92 4.51 12.29
N ALA A 76 17.61 3.54 11.66
CA ALA A 76 17.39 3.20 10.25
C ALA A 76 15.96 2.66 10.01
N LYS A 77 15.48 1.74 10.85
CA LYS A 77 14.12 1.20 10.75
C LYS A 77 13.06 2.28 10.93
N ASN A 78 13.21 3.15 11.93
CA ASN A 78 12.31 4.28 12.14
C ASN A 78 12.28 5.24 10.94
N ALA A 79 13.43 5.52 10.32
CA ALA A 79 13.49 6.34 9.10
C ALA A 79 12.75 5.69 7.92
N VAL A 80 12.87 4.37 7.75
CA VAL A 80 12.13 3.61 6.74
C VAL A 80 10.62 3.69 7.00
N TYR A 81 10.16 3.50 8.24
CA TYR A 81 8.74 3.63 8.58
C TYR A 81 8.21 5.03 8.31
N ALA A 82 8.94 6.08 8.67
CA ALA A 82 8.55 7.47 8.40
C ALA A 82 8.42 7.74 6.89
N LEU A 83 9.38 7.25 6.09
CA LEU A 83 9.33 7.39 4.64
C LEU A 83 8.14 6.63 4.03
N SER A 84 7.88 5.41 4.48
CA SER A 84 6.74 4.61 4.03
C SER A 84 5.42 5.28 4.35
N LEU A 85 5.27 5.83 5.57
CA LEU A 85 4.06 6.56 5.96
C LEU A 85 3.86 7.80 5.08
N MET A 86 4.91 8.59 4.84
CA MET A 86 4.84 9.77 3.99
C MET A 86 4.40 9.41 2.55
N LYS A 87 4.89 8.30 2.00
CA LYS A 87 4.48 7.81 0.68
C LYS A 87 3.01 7.41 0.65
N ILE A 88 2.53 6.70 1.67
CA ILE A 88 1.12 6.31 1.79
C ILE A 88 0.25 7.56 1.89
N GLU A 89 0.59 8.52 2.75
CA GLU A 89 -0.18 9.76 2.89
C GLU A 89 -0.22 10.59 1.60
N SER A 90 0.91 10.69 0.90
CA SER A 90 0.96 11.37 -0.39
C SER A 90 0.10 10.68 -1.44
N ALA A 91 0.11 9.34 -1.49
CA ALA A 91 -0.72 8.57 -2.40
C ALA A 91 -2.22 8.72 -2.06
N THR A 92 -2.59 8.72 -0.78
CA THR A 92 -3.98 8.91 -0.35
C THR A 92 -4.51 10.29 -0.77
N LYS A 93 -3.71 11.35 -0.58
CA LYS A 93 -4.07 12.70 -1.02
C LYS A 93 -4.27 12.78 -2.54
N GLU A 94 -3.45 12.07 -3.30
CA GLU A 94 -3.58 12.03 -4.75
C GLU A 94 -4.85 11.29 -5.19
N GLU A 95 -5.20 10.18 -4.55
CA GLU A 95 -6.46 9.49 -4.82
C GLU A 95 -7.68 10.32 -4.38
N ASP A 96 -7.59 11.08 -3.29
CA ASP A 96 -8.63 12.03 -2.88
C ASP A 96 -8.83 13.14 -3.93
N ARG A 97 -7.73 13.68 -4.49
CA ARG A 97 -7.79 14.66 -5.58
C ARG A 97 -8.47 14.09 -6.82
N LYS A 98 -8.09 12.87 -7.24
CA LYS A 98 -8.73 12.18 -8.38
C LYS A 98 -10.22 11.96 -8.13
N ALA A 99 -10.60 11.50 -6.94
CA ALA A 99 -11.99 11.30 -6.56
C ALA A 99 -12.80 12.61 -6.66
N GLU A 100 -12.22 13.74 -6.22
CA GLU A 100 -12.85 15.06 -6.32
C GLU A 100 -13.02 15.49 -7.79
N GLU A 101 -12.00 15.28 -8.63
CA GLU A 101 -12.04 15.58 -10.07
C GLU A 101 -13.12 14.76 -10.79
N HIS A 102 -13.21 13.47 -10.51
CA HIS A 102 -14.26 12.61 -11.05
C HIS A 102 -15.65 13.03 -10.57
N THR A 103 -15.79 13.41 -9.30
CA THR A 103 -17.08 13.93 -8.76
C THR A 103 -17.52 15.21 -9.46
N LYS A 104 -16.58 16.14 -9.73
CA LYS A 104 -16.85 17.35 -10.51
C LYS A 104 -17.26 17.03 -11.95
N ALA A 105 -16.57 16.07 -12.59
CA ALA A 105 -16.90 15.62 -13.94
C ALA A 105 -18.29 14.97 -14.02
N MET A 106 -18.67 14.15 -13.04
CA MET A 106 -20.03 13.60 -12.92
C MET A 106 -21.07 14.72 -12.80
N THR A 107 -20.83 15.69 -11.92
CA THR A 107 -21.75 16.83 -11.70
C THR A 107 -21.91 17.67 -12.97
N LEU A 108 -20.83 17.85 -13.74
CA LEU A 108 -20.87 18.56 -15.01
C LEU A 108 -21.66 17.77 -16.06
N ALA A 109 -21.43 16.46 -16.16
CA ALA A 109 -22.17 15.59 -17.08
C ALA A 109 -23.67 15.57 -16.76
N ASP A 110 -24.03 15.50 -15.47
CA ASP A 110 -25.41 15.56 -15.00
C ASP A 110 -26.10 16.89 -15.34
N LYS A 111 -25.38 18.02 -15.20
CA LYS A 111 -25.86 19.33 -15.66
C LYS A 111 -26.05 19.41 -17.17
N ILE A 112 -25.17 18.79 -17.95
CA ILE A 112 -25.31 18.75 -19.41
C ILE A 112 -26.53 17.90 -19.80
N LEU A 113 -26.71 16.74 -19.16
CA LEU A 113 -27.85 15.86 -19.38
C LEU A 113 -29.17 16.55 -18.99
N SER A 114 -29.24 17.21 -17.83
CA SER A 114 -30.46 17.90 -17.36
C SER A 114 -30.77 19.20 -18.09
N ASN A 115 -29.78 19.90 -18.66
CA ASN A 115 -30.05 21.05 -19.52
C ASN A 115 -30.46 20.65 -20.96
N GLN A 116 -30.14 19.41 -21.38
CA GLN A 116 -30.46 18.90 -22.73
C GLN A 116 -31.71 18.02 -22.77
N LEU A 117 -32.00 17.33 -21.66
CA LEU A 117 -33.23 16.59 -21.45
C LEU A 117 -34.09 17.44 -20.52
N ASP A 118 -35.26 17.87 -20.99
CA ASP A 118 -36.26 18.61 -20.22
C ASP A 118 -36.87 17.71 -19.12
N LEU A 119 -36.02 17.27 -18.19
CA LEU A 119 -36.33 16.26 -17.18
C LEU A 119 -37.10 16.93 -16.07
N GLN A 120 -38.37 16.53 -15.92
CA GLN A 120 -39.16 16.99 -14.79
C GLN A 120 -38.56 16.45 -13.47
N PRO A 121 -38.61 17.22 -12.38
CA PRO A 121 -38.18 16.76 -11.06
C PRO A 121 -38.91 15.44 -10.71
N GLY A 122 -38.15 14.34 -10.58
CA GLY A 122 -38.69 13.01 -10.26
C GLY A 122 -38.62 11.99 -11.41
N GLN A 123 -38.18 12.38 -12.60
CA GLN A 123 -38.00 11.44 -13.72
C GLN A 123 -36.71 10.63 -13.53
N ARG A 124 -36.85 9.35 -13.17
CA ARG A 124 -35.71 8.41 -13.08
C ARG A 124 -35.21 8.11 -14.49
N ILE A 125 -33.94 8.44 -14.76
CA ILE A 125 -33.26 7.98 -15.97
C ILE A 125 -32.70 6.59 -15.67
N ASP A 126 -33.22 5.57 -16.34
CA ASP A 126 -32.58 4.25 -16.37
C ASP A 126 -31.31 4.38 -17.23
N ILE A 127 -30.17 4.57 -16.56
CA ILE A 127 -28.86 4.42 -17.18
C ILE A 127 -28.69 2.91 -17.35
N GLY A 128 -28.94 2.44 -18.58
CA GLY A 128 -29.02 1.02 -18.94
C GLY A 128 -28.06 0.14 -18.15
N SER A 129 -28.60 -0.97 -17.64
CA SER A 129 -27.89 -1.96 -16.85
C SER A 129 -26.50 -2.23 -17.41
N VAL A 130 -25.49 -1.91 -16.61
CA VAL A 130 -24.09 -2.30 -16.86
C VAL A 130 -24.01 -3.81 -16.67
N SER A 131 -24.51 -4.55 -17.64
CA SER A 131 -24.07 -5.92 -17.85
C SER A 131 -22.62 -5.81 -18.32
N ALA A 132 -21.72 -6.50 -17.61
CA ALA A 132 -20.31 -6.59 -17.92
C ALA A 132 -20.12 -7.24 -19.30
N GLY A 133 -20.30 -6.46 -20.36
CA GLY A 133 -20.04 -6.82 -21.73
C GLY A 133 -18.63 -6.40 -22.09
N GLN A 134 -17.68 -7.34 -22.00
CA GLN A 134 -16.41 -7.27 -22.72
C GLN A 134 -16.65 -6.80 -24.17
N SER A 135 -16.04 -5.70 -24.61
CA SER A 135 -15.36 -5.67 -25.91
C SER A 135 -14.49 -4.41 -26.14
N VAL A 136 -13.20 -4.70 -26.28
CA VAL A 136 -12.17 -4.12 -27.18
C VAL A 136 -12.22 -2.62 -27.54
N GLY A 137 -11.29 -1.87 -26.94
CA GLY A 137 -10.86 -0.55 -27.40
C GLY A 137 -9.39 -0.26 -27.09
N ARG A 138 -8.50 -0.75 -27.97
CA ARG A 138 -7.08 -0.37 -28.18
C ARG A 138 -6.19 -0.08 -26.96
N ASN A 139 -5.37 -1.09 -26.65
CA ASN A 139 -4.11 -0.98 -25.93
C ASN A 139 -3.22 0.13 -26.52
N ASN A 140 -3.18 1.30 -25.87
CA ASN A 140 -2.02 2.18 -25.92
C ASN A 140 -1.23 2.01 -24.62
N GLY A 141 -0.36 1.00 -24.62
CA GLY A 141 1.02 1.11 -24.11
C GLY A 141 1.28 1.58 -22.68
N SER A 142 0.35 1.46 -21.73
CA SER A 142 0.70 1.63 -20.32
C SER A 142 0.80 0.27 -19.62
N SER A 143 1.96 -0.35 -19.78
CA SER A 143 2.40 -1.42 -18.88
C SER A 143 2.47 -0.82 -17.46
N TYR A 144 1.42 -1.04 -16.67
CA TYR A 144 1.50 -0.87 -15.23
C TYR A 144 2.52 -1.88 -14.70
N VAL A 145 3.73 -1.40 -14.44
CA VAL A 145 4.73 -2.14 -13.67
C VAL A 145 4.22 -2.18 -12.24
N ASN A 146 3.88 -3.37 -11.76
CA ASN A 146 3.64 -3.63 -10.35
C ASN A 146 4.90 -3.22 -9.56
N PRO A 147 4.87 -2.25 -8.65
CA PRO A 147 6.08 -1.82 -7.93
C PRO A 147 6.62 -2.89 -6.98
N TRP A 148 5.89 -3.99 -6.79
CA TRP A 148 6.27 -5.15 -5.98
C TRP A 148 6.82 -6.32 -6.81
N GLU A 149 6.90 -6.20 -8.15
CA GLU A 149 7.57 -7.16 -9.02
C GLU A 149 8.93 -6.63 -9.51
N MET A 150 9.81 -6.23 -8.60
CA MET A 150 11.23 -6.30 -8.91
C MET A 150 11.68 -7.75 -8.79
N LYS A 151 11.66 -8.47 -9.93
CA LYS A 151 12.48 -9.68 -10.05
C LYS A 151 13.93 -9.27 -9.74
N PRO A 152 14.65 -9.98 -8.85
CA PRO A 152 16.07 -9.75 -8.71
C PRO A 152 16.73 -9.94 -10.07
N ALA A 153 17.60 -9.00 -10.45
CA ALA A 153 18.41 -9.13 -11.65
C ALA A 153 19.11 -10.50 -11.62
N ARG A 154 18.89 -11.33 -12.65
CA ARG A 154 19.64 -12.56 -12.84
C ARG A 154 21.11 -12.19 -13.07
N GLY A 155 21.93 -12.39 -12.05
CA GLY A 155 23.38 -12.25 -12.11
C GLY A 155 23.99 -12.19 -10.72
N GLN A 156 24.64 -13.29 -10.33
CA GLN A 156 25.35 -13.51 -9.06
C GLN A 156 24.46 -13.78 -7.82
N ALA A 157 24.05 -15.04 -7.72
CA ALA A 157 23.74 -15.66 -6.44
C ALA A 157 25.02 -15.77 -5.60
N GLY A 158 25.34 -14.73 -4.85
CA GLY A 158 26.13 -14.87 -3.63
C GLY A 158 25.24 -15.48 -2.55
N ALA A 159 25.63 -16.65 -2.05
CA ALA A 159 24.86 -17.44 -1.09
C ALA A 159 24.38 -16.61 0.13
N LEU A 160 23.07 -16.62 0.37
CA LEU A 160 22.52 -16.25 1.67
C LEU A 160 22.87 -17.37 2.67
N PRO A 161 23.36 -17.06 3.88
CA PRO A 161 23.60 -18.06 4.90
C PRO A 161 22.27 -18.71 5.29
N LYS A 162 22.27 -20.05 5.33
CA LYS A 162 21.14 -20.85 5.81
C LYS A 162 20.75 -20.36 7.19
N THR A 163 19.48 -20.01 7.37
CA THR A 163 18.88 -19.82 8.68
C THR A 163 19.05 -21.13 9.46
N ASN A 164 19.74 -21.09 10.59
CA ASN A 164 19.80 -22.20 11.54
C ASN A 164 18.38 -22.45 12.04
N SER A 165 17.71 -23.45 11.47
CA SER A 165 16.58 -24.10 12.10
C SER A 165 17.11 -24.84 13.33
N LEU A 166 16.58 -24.52 14.51
CA LEU A 166 16.78 -25.31 15.73
C LEU A 166 16.42 -26.76 15.41
N THR A 167 17.32 -27.68 15.69
CA THR A 167 17.08 -29.11 15.50
C THR A 167 16.35 -29.68 16.72
N ASP A 168 15.71 -30.84 16.56
CA ASP A 168 14.99 -31.50 17.66
C ASP A 168 15.90 -31.84 18.87
N GLU A 169 17.23 -31.83 18.68
CA GLU A 169 18.22 -31.94 19.76
C GLU A 169 18.30 -30.67 20.63
N ASP A 170 18.06 -29.48 20.06
CA ASP A 170 18.06 -28.21 20.80
C ASP A 170 16.81 -28.06 21.70
N LEU A 171 15.72 -28.74 21.34
CA LEU A 171 14.46 -28.77 22.12
C LEU A 171 14.52 -29.72 23.32
N ALA A 172 15.42 -30.70 23.32
CA ALA A 172 15.57 -31.68 24.39
C ALA A 172 16.38 -31.19 25.60
N LEU A 173 17.03 -30.02 25.49
CA LEU A 173 17.82 -29.39 26.56
C LEU A 173 16.99 -28.42 27.43
N LEU A 174 15.69 -28.31 27.19
CA LEU A 174 14.77 -27.40 27.90
C LEU A 174 13.86 -28.10 28.93
N ASP A 175 14.06 -29.40 29.18
CA ASP A 175 13.44 -30.17 30.27
C ASP A 175 14.40 -30.39 31.45
#